data_AF-Q7XYF2-F1
#
_entry.id   AF-Q7XYF2-F1
#
_cell.length_a   1.000
_cell.length_b   1.000
_cell.length_c   1.000
_cell.angle_alpha   90.00
_cell.angle_beta   90.00
_cell.angle_gamma   90.00
#
_symmetry.space_group_name_H-M   'P 1'
#
loop_
_entity.id
_entity.type
_entity.pdbx_description
1 polymer ?
#
loop_
_entity_poly.entity_id
_entity_poly.type
_entity_poly.pdbx_seq_one_letter_code
_entity_poly.pdbx_strand_id
1 'polypeptide(L)'
;MATLTFPVLLATMVGHAWCVNIIFHVEESSPKFALSIKDSAKEITQVDVREHGADNMDPMTKSGDSWTIDKPLKGPLNIRLRAEGGGSRVQDDVIPENWKAGTDYPTKLHFG
;
A
#
# COMPACT_ATOMS: atom_id res chain seq x y z
N MET A 1 32.68 -24.78 11.39
CA MET A 1 31.35 -24.44 11.94
C MET A 1 31.23 -22.94 11.84
N ALA A 2 30.40 -22.42 10.93
CA ALA A 2 30.22 -20.99 10.75
C ALA A 2 29.09 -20.51 11.67
N THR A 3 29.44 -19.70 12.66
CA THR A 3 28.49 -19.07 13.57
C THR A 3 27.79 -17.93 12.83
N LEU A 4 26.54 -18.15 12.43
CA LEU A 4 25.65 -17.09 11.95
C LEU A 4 24.98 -16.45 13.17
N THR A 5 25.56 -15.37 13.66
CA THR A 5 24.85 -14.43 14.54
C THR A 5 23.85 -13.65 13.70
N PHE A 6 22.58 -14.05 13.76
CA PHE A 6 21.47 -13.22 13.34
C PHE A 6 21.30 -12.09 14.36
N PRO A 7 21.39 -10.81 13.98
CA PRO A 7 21.01 -9.74 14.88
C PRO A 7 19.49 -9.77 15.06
N VAL A 8 19.07 -10.04 16.29
CA VAL A 8 17.72 -9.81 16.79
C VAL A 8 17.44 -8.31 16.73
N LEU A 9 16.48 -7.93 15.89
CA LEU A 9 15.75 -6.65 15.93
C LEU A 9 14.29 -7.07 15.63
N LEU A 10 13.25 -6.78 16.42
CA LEU A 10 12.98 -5.58 17.18
C LEU A 10 11.84 -5.85 18.20
N ALA A 11 12.03 -5.34 19.42
CA ALA A 11 11.07 -4.82 20.40
C ALA A 11 9.84 -5.64 20.85
N THR A 12 9.88 -6.05 22.12
CA THR A 12 8.71 -6.13 23.01
C THR A 12 8.11 -4.74 23.21
N MET A 13 6.82 -4.53 22.90
CA MET A 13 6.06 -3.37 23.38
C MET A 13 4.66 -3.76 23.86
N VAL A 14 4.39 -3.34 25.10
CA VAL A 14 3.15 -3.47 25.88
C VAL A 14 2.03 -2.64 25.25
N GLY A 15 0.79 -3.10 25.43
CA GLY A 15 -0.43 -2.56 24.83
C GLY A 15 -0.55 -1.03 24.84
N HIS A 16 -0.58 -0.48 23.64
CA HIS A 16 -1.37 0.67 23.19
C HIS A 16 -1.85 0.22 21.81
N ALA A 17 -3.13 0.36 21.45
CA ALA A 17 -3.50 0.28 20.05
C ALA A 17 -2.89 1.53 19.39
N TRP A 18 -1.64 1.42 18.91
CA TRP A 18 -1.06 2.42 18.05
C TRP A 18 -1.99 2.47 16.85
N CYS A 19 -2.58 3.63 16.59
CA CYS A 19 -3.28 3.86 15.34
C CYS A 19 -2.21 3.73 14.24
N VAL A 20 -2.05 2.51 13.72
CA VAL A 20 -1.06 2.20 12.70
C VAL A 20 -1.63 2.71 11.39
N ASN A 21 -0.87 3.59 10.76
CA ASN A 21 -1.22 4.08 9.44
C ASN A 21 -0.89 3.01 8.42
N ILE A 22 -1.77 2.87 7.44
CA ILE A 22 -1.58 2.00 6.30
C ILE A 22 -0.34 2.46 5.52
N ILE A 23 0.43 1.50 5.03
CA ILE A 23 1.57 1.73 4.15
C ILE A 23 1.27 1.13 2.78
N PHE A 24 1.56 1.88 1.74
CA PHE A 24 1.51 1.42 0.35
C PHE A 24 2.90 0.95 -0.08
N HIS A 25 3.05 -0.35 -0.31
CA HIS A 25 4.28 -0.92 -0.84
C HIS A 25 4.13 -1.09 -2.36
N VAL A 26 4.95 -0.39 -3.14
CA VAL A 26 5.04 -0.65 -4.58
C VAL A 26 5.95 -1.86 -4.76
N GLU A 27 5.41 -2.94 -5.31
CA GLU A 27 6.14 -4.20 -5.51
C GLU A 27 7.35 -4.04 -6.44
N GLU A 28 8.31 -4.94 -6.34
CA GLU A 28 9.44 -5.02 -7.28
C GLU A 28 8.95 -5.19 -8.73
N SER A 29 9.73 -4.71 -9.71
CA SER A 29 9.24 -4.45 -11.07
C SER A 29 8.57 -5.67 -11.71
N SER A 30 7.25 -5.70 -11.65
CA SER A 30 6.38 -6.42 -12.55
C SER A 30 6.23 -5.60 -13.83
N PRO A 31 5.96 -6.20 -15.01
CA PRO A 31 5.59 -5.42 -16.20
C PRO A 31 4.35 -4.53 -15.99
N LYS A 32 3.65 -4.68 -14.86
CA LYS A 32 2.42 -4.01 -14.46
C LYS A 32 2.61 -3.34 -13.10
N PHE A 33 1.93 -2.22 -12.85
CA PHE A 33 1.95 -1.60 -11.53
C PHE A 33 1.25 -2.52 -10.52
N ALA A 34 1.93 -2.79 -9.41
CA ALA A 34 1.48 -3.68 -8.34
C ALA A 34 1.70 -3.03 -6.98
N LEU A 35 0.66 -3.10 -6.12
CA LEU A 35 0.60 -2.43 -4.84
C LEU A 35 0.16 -3.40 -3.74
N SER A 36 0.97 -3.53 -2.69
CA SER A 36 0.60 -4.25 -1.48
C SER A 36 0.21 -3.27 -0.37
N ILE A 37 -0.77 -3.66 0.45
CA ILE A 37 -1.30 -2.86 1.54
C ILE A 37 -0.83 -3.45 2.86
N LYS A 38 -0.03 -2.71 3.62
CA LYS A 38 0.48 -3.13 4.92
C LYS A 38 -0.27 -2.41 6.06
N ASP A 39 -0.25 -3.02 7.24
CA ASP A 39 -0.73 -2.44 8.51
C ASP A 39 -2.22 -2.02 8.53
N SER A 40 -3.04 -2.54 7.61
CA SER A 40 -4.49 -2.36 7.68
C SER A 40 -5.11 -3.22 8.78
N ALA A 41 -5.80 -2.59 9.73
CA ALA A 41 -6.56 -3.29 10.78
C ALA A 41 -7.84 -3.98 10.27
N LYS A 42 -8.24 -3.74 9.01
CA LYS A 42 -9.39 -4.37 8.35
C LYS A 42 -9.00 -4.96 7.00
N GLU A 43 -9.74 -5.97 6.57
CA GLU A 43 -9.55 -6.56 5.23
C GLU A 43 -9.88 -5.54 4.14
N ILE A 44 -8.97 -5.39 3.18
CA ILE A 44 -9.16 -4.52 2.02
C ILE A 44 -9.88 -5.32 0.94
N THR A 45 -11.05 -4.83 0.53
CA THR A 45 -11.93 -5.47 -0.45
C THR A 45 -11.85 -4.84 -1.83
N GLN A 46 -11.32 -3.62 -1.93
CA GLN A 46 -11.11 -2.92 -3.20
C GLN A 46 -9.94 -1.94 -3.08
N VAL A 47 -9.13 -1.87 -4.13
CA VAL A 47 -8.13 -0.82 -4.34
C VAL A 47 -8.37 -0.22 -5.71
N ASP A 48 -8.45 1.11 -5.78
CA ASP A 48 -8.51 1.85 -7.04
C ASP A 48 -7.36 2.85 -7.11
N VAL A 49 -6.92 3.15 -8.33
CA VAL A 49 -5.83 4.08 -8.62
C VAL A 49 -6.23 5.07 -9.71
N ARG A 50 -5.78 6.32 -9.56
CA ARG A 50 -5.80 7.29 -10.66
C ARG A 50 -4.52 8.09 -10.70
N GLU A 51 -4.19 8.58 -11.89
CA GLU A 51 -3.14 9.56 -12.09
C GLU A 51 -3.59 10.93 -11.56
N HIS A 52 -2.62 11.78 -11.20
CA HIS A 52 -2.89 13.16 -10.82
C HIS A 52 -3.67 13.89 -11.93
N GLY A 53 -4.73 14.61 -11.55
CA GLY A 53 -5.58 15.36 -12.48
C GLY A 53 -6.55 14.51 -13.31
N ALA A 54 -6.57 13.18 -13.17
CA ALA A 54 -7.58 12.34 -13.79
C ALA A 54 -8.92 12.37 -13.02
N ASP A 55 -10.03 12.34 -13.74
CA ASP A 55 -11.37 12.43 -13.14
C ASP A 55 -11.80 11.12 -12.46
N ASN A 56 -11.44 9.99 -13.07
CA ASN A 56 -11.94 8.67 -12.68
C ASN A 56 -10.89 7.82 -11.96
N MET A 57 -11.37 7.02 -11.01
CA MET A 57 -10.58 6.00 -10.33
C MET A 57 -10.72 4.67 -11.08
N ASP A 58 -9.59 4.08 -11.46
CA ASP A 58 -9.55 2.78 -12.11
C ASP A 58 -9.38 1.66 -11.09
N PRO A 59 -10.24 0.63 -11.11
CA PRO A 59 -10.13 -0.48 -10.17
C PRO A 59 -8.91 -1.34 -10.47
N MET A 60 -8.22 -1.76 -9.42
CA MET A 60 -7.14 -2.72 -9.48
C MET A 60 -7.67 -4.14 -9.26
N THR A 61 -6.99 -5.13 -9.84
CA THR A 61 -7.32 -6.55 -9.69
C THR A 61 -6.50 -7.16 -8.57
N LYS A 62 -7.16 -7.79 -7.59
CA LYS A 62 -6.48 -8.58 -6.53
C LYS A 62 -5.75 -9.77 -7.17
N SER A 63 -4.45 -9.90 -6.89
CA SER A 63 -3.57 -10.94 -7.42
C SER A 63 -2.66 -11.45 -6.29
N GLY A 64 -3.07 -12.55 -5.65
CA GLY A 64 -2.44 -13.00 -4.40
C GLY A 64 -2.62 -11.97 -3.29
N ASP A 65 -1.51 -11.53 -2.70
CA ASP A 65 -1.47 -10.56 -1.59
C ASP A 65 -1.40 -9.09 -2.07
N SER A 66 -1.28 -8.88 -3.39
CA SER A 66 -1.12 -7.56 -4.00
C SER A 66 -2.30 -7.18 -4.90
N TRP A 67 -2.38 -5.90 -5.25
CA TRP A 67 -3.34 -5.34 -6.20
C TRP A 67 -2.59 -4.93 -7.46
N THR A 68 -3.08 -5.30 -8.63
CA THR A 68 -2.38 -5.10 -9.91
C THR A 68 -3.25 -4.37 -10.91
N ILE A 69 -2.62 -3.61 -11.82
CA ILE A 69 -3.33 -3.00 -12.94
C ILE A 69 -2.48 -3.03 -14.21
N ASP A 70 -3.10 -3.47 -15.31
CA ASP A 70 -2.44 -3.65 -16.61
C ASP A 70 -2.55 -2.39 -17.47
N LYS A 71 -2.02 -1.29 -16.94
CA LYS A 71 -1.91 -0.02 -17.68
C LYS A 71 -0.65 0.72 -17.28
N PRO A 72 0.00 1.44 -18.20
CA PRO A 72 1.05 2.38 -17.83
C PRO A 72 0.43 3.48 -16.95
N LEU A 73 1.11 3.80 -15.85
CA LEU A 73 0.70 4.83 -14.92
C LEU A 73 1.78 5.90 -14.84
N LYS A 74 1.35 7.17 -14.93
CA LYS A 74 2.16 8.35 -14.66
C LYS A 74 1.81 8.90 -13.30
N GLY A 75 2.79 8.93 -12.40
CA GLY A 75 2.61 9.56 -11.11
C GLY A 75 2.54 11.10 -11.23
N PRO A 76 2.16 11.80 -10.16
CA PRO A 76 1.75 11.25 -8.87
C PRO A 76 0.45 10.43 -8.96
N LEU A 77 0.30 9.41 -8.10
CA LEU A 77 -0.88 8.55 -8.07
C LEU A 77 -1.69 8.79 -6.81
N ASN A 78 -3.01 8.81 -6.98
CA ASN A 78 -3.98 8.80 -5.90
C ASN A 78 -4.51 7.39 -5.72
N ILE A 79 -4.64 6.93 -4.47
CA ILE A 79 -5.09 5.58 -4.14
C ILE A 79 -6.35 5.65 -3.28
N ARG A 80 -7.37 4.88 -3.66
CA ARG A 80 -8.59 4.66 -2.87
C ARG A 80 -8.63 3.23 -2.38
N LEU A 81 -8.85 3.07 -1.08
CA LEU A 81 -9.12 1.79 -0.44
C LEU A 81 -10.60 1.68 -0.09
N ARG A 82 -11.13 0.46 -0.15
CA ARG A 82 -12.36 0.06 0.54
C ARG A 82 -12.03 -1.10 1.47
N ALA A 83 -12.47 -1.00 2.71
CA ALA A 83 -12.34 -2.08 3.68
C ALA A 83 -13.69 -2.73 3.97
N GLU A 84 -13.69 -4.03 4.26
CA GLU A 84 -14.87 -4.73 4.75
C GLU A 84 -15.36 -4.08 6.05
N GLY A 85 -16.62 -3.61 6.06
CA GLY A 85 -17.21 -2.90 7.19
C GLY A 85 -16.54 -1.56 7.57
N GLY A 86 -15.51 -1.11 6.84
CA GLY A 86 -14.71 0.09 7.16
C GLY A 86 -14.97 1.31 6.28
N GLY A 87 -15.77 1.15 5.23
CA GLY A 87 -16.03 2.20 4.24
C GLY A 87 -14.83 2.44 3.34
N SER A 88 -14.71 3.67 2.80
CA SER A 88 -13.64 4.04 1.86
C SER A 88 -12.70 5.10 2.44
N ARG A 89 -11.43 5.04 2.03
CA ARG A 89 -10.38 6.01 2.36
C ARG A 89 -9.61 6.34 1.08
N VAL A 90 -9.23 7.60 0.92
CA VAL A 90 -8.47 8.08 -0.24
C VAL A 90 -7.28 8.88 0.25
N GLN A 91 -6.12 8.65 -0.35
CA GLN A 91 -4.95 9.50 -0.20
C GLN A 91 -4.51 9.95 -1.59
N ASP A 92 -4.53 11.25 -1.81
CA ASP A 92 -4.04 11.86 -3.05
C ASP A 92 -2.51 12.01 -3.02
N ASP A 93 -1.92 11.95 -4.22
CA ASP A 93 -0.50 12.13 -4.56
C ASP A 93 0.48 11.35 -3.68
N VAL A 94 0.08 10.15 -3.25
CA VAL A 94 0.82 9.33 -2.28
C VAL A 94 2.00 8.58 -2.88
N ILE A 95 1.85 8.15 -4.14
CA ILE A 95 2.93 7.56 -4.93
C ILE A 95 3.47 8.68 -5.84
N PRO A 96 4.69 9.17 -5.66
CA PRO A 96 5.22 10.33 -6.41
C PRO A 96 5.53 9.95 -7.86
N GLU A 97 5.71 10.94 -8.75
CA GLU A 97 6.02 10.71 -10.18
C GLU A 97 7.23 9.77 -10.42
N ASN A 98 8.29 9.93 -9.62
CA ASN A 98 9.53 9.16 -9.70
C ASN A 98 9.58 8.00 -8.69
N TRP A 99 8.43 7.36 -8.46
CA TRP A 99 8.32 6.25 -7.53
C TRP A 99 9.31 5.12 -7.86
N LYS A 100 9.71 4.40 -6.82
CA LYS A 100 10.67 3.31 -6.91
C LYS A 100 9.98 2.00 -6.56
N ALA A 101 10.22 0.97 -7.37
CA ALA A 101 9.80 -0.37 -7.05
C ALA A 101 10.48 -0.86 -5.75
N GLY A 102 9.81 -1.71 -4.98
CA GLY A 102 10.26 -2.19 -3.67
C GLY A 102 10.25 -1.12 -2.58
N THR A 103 9.52 -0.01 -2.75
CA THR A 103 9.51 1.11 -1.79
C THR A 103 8.19 1.22 -1.05
N ASP A 104 8.28 1.50 0.25
CA ASP A 104 7.15 1.81 1.12
C ASP A 104 6.82 3.31 1.10
N TYR A 105 5.54 3.62 0.91
CA TYR A 105 4.97 4.95 0.93
C TYR A 105 3.98 5.04 2.11
N PRO A 106 4.40 5.60 3.26
CA PRO A 106 3.54 5.77 4.42
C PRO A 106 2.38 6.73 4.13
N THR A 107 1.20 6.42 4.66
CA THR A 107 0.00 7.24 4.47
C THR A 107 -0.48 7.84 5.79
N LYS A 108 -1.52 8.68 5.74
CA LYS A 108 -2.30 9.08 6.92
C LYS A 108 -3.58 8.25 7.09
N LEU A 109 -3.75 7.22 6.27
CA LEU A 109 -4.95 6.40 6.26
C LEU A 109 -4.90 5.36 7.36
N HIS A 110 -6.04 5.12 7.98
CA HIS A 110 -6.26 4.03 8.91
C HIS A 110 -7.74 3.62 8.85
N PHE A 111 -8.00 2.36 9.17
CA PHE A 111 -9.33 1.87 9.47
C PHE A 111 -9.40 1.60 10.98
N GLY A 112 -10.33 2.26 11.67
CA GLY A 112 -10.55 2.11 13.11
C GLY A 112 -11.33 0.86 13.49
#